data_AF-A0ABD3VF08-F1
#
_entry.id   AF-A0ABD3VF08-F1
#
_cell.length_a   1.000
_cell.length_b   1.000
_cell.length_c   1.000
_cell.angle_alpha   90.00
_cell.angle_beta   90.00
_cell.angle_gamma   90.00
#
_symmetry.space_group_name_H-M   'P 1'
#
loop_
_entity.id
_entity.type
_entity.pdbx_description
1 polymer ?
#
loop_
_entity_poly.entity_id
_entity_poly.type
_entity_poly.pdbx_seq_one_letter_code
_entity_poly.pdbx_strand_id
1 'polypeptide(L)'
;MASSSGSSYASSEETTNYARICRIVVDVLRDILWQVLTNEILPAALPKKVQTDINKLDKLDKEIKTWLLGISPPSTDIPNAEKFEVSSLYTLIRNLCSQVPAPSTKWGKTPSTGGTTLGDDIERIRLFRNTLYGHATQAKIETAVYNKVCKDIKDVVSRFDAYFSSLSKAMKCDFHCEIDKILTCSMDKSLEDKYIEKMEEIAILLGK
;
A
#
# COMPACT_ATOMS: atom_id res chain seq x y z
N MET A 1 -3.91 37.64 29.02
CA MET A 1 -3.98 36.19 28.86
C MET A 1 -3.05 35.80 27.73
N ALA A 2 -1.95 35.11 28.03
CA ALA A 2 -1.06 34.60 27.00
C ALA A 2 -1.74 33.38 26.37
N SER A 3 -2.31 33.54 25.18
CA SER A 3 -2.69 32.41 24.35
C SER A 3 -1.40 31.66 24.01
N SER A 4 -1.20 30.47 24.57
CA SER A 4 -0.16 29.58 24.06
C SER A 4 -0.50 29.29 22.61
N SER A 5 0.24 29.89 21.68
CA SER A 5 0.10 29.61 20.25
C SER A 5 0.51 28.16 20.03
N GLY A 6 -0.46 27.25 20.02
CA GLY A 6 -0.24 25.86 19.65
C GLY A 6 0.38 25.81 18.25
N SER A 7 1.23 24.81 18.02
CA SER A 7 1.83 24.60 16.69
C SER A 7 0.73 24.46 15.63
N SER A 8 0.88 25.15 14.50
CA SER A 8 0.03 24.94 13.32
C SER A 8 0.14 23.53 12.72
N TYR A 9 1.12 22.75 13.20
CA TYR A 9 1.41 21.37 12.79
C TYR A 9 1.20 20.39 13.95
N ALA A 10 0.40 20.75 14.95
CA ALA A 10 0.04 19.84 16.03
C ALA A 10 -0.67 18.59 15.49
N SER A 11 -0.46 17.46 16.16
CA SER A 11 -1.18 16.21 15.84
C SER A 11 -2.68 16.38 16.10
N SER A 12 -3.48 15.83 15.19
CA SER A 12 -4.92 15.71 15.30
C SER A 12 -5.38 14.32 14.87
N GLU A 13 -6.66 14.02 15.11
CA GLU A 13 -7.30 12.80 14.61
C GLU A 13 -7.10 12.66 13.09
N GLU A 14 -7.28 13.74 12.33
CA GLU A 14 -7.12 13.73 10.88
C GLU A 14 -5.69 13.44 10.42
N THR A 15 -4.68 13.90 11.18
CA THR A 15 -3.27 13.56 10.90
C THR A 15 -2.98 12.09 11.19
N THR A 16 -3.62 11.51 12.21
CA THR A 16 -3.53 10.07 12.50
C THR A 16 -4.22 9.24 11.43
N ASN A 17 -5.40 9.67 10.97
CA ASN A 17 -6.12 9.06 9.85
C ASN A 17 -5.24 9.02 8.59
N TYR A 18 -4.59 10.15 8.26
CA TYR A 18 -3.64 10.21 7.15
C TYR A 18 -2.49 9.22 7.32
N ALA A 19 -1.83 9.20 8.49
CA ALA A 19 -0.72 8.30 8.76
C ALA A 19 -1.11 6.81 8.60
N ARG A 20 -2.30 6.42 9.05
CA ARG A 20 -2.83 5.05 8.86
C ARG A 20 -3.04 4.71 7.39
N ILE A 21 -3.61 5.63 6.61
CA ILE A 21 -3.77 5.45 5.16
C ILE A 21 -2.42 5.33 4.45
N CYS A 22 -1.43 6.14 4.82
CA CYS A 22 -0.08 6.04 4.26
C CYS A 22 0.51 4.64 4.46
N ARG A 23 0.41 4.07 5.67
CA ARG A 23 0.89 2.70 5.95
C ARG A 23 0.18 1.66 5.08
N ILE A 24 -1.15 1.75 4.94
CA ILE A 24 -1.91 0.82 4.10
C ILE A 24 -1.47 0.93 2.63
N VAL A 25 -1.33 2.14 2.11
CA VAL A 25 -0.96 2.38 0.70
C VAL A 25 0.48 1.94 0.40
N VAL A 26 1.42 2.29 1.27
CA VAL A 26 2.86 2.04 1.05
C VAL A 26 3.25 0.59 1.31
N ASP A 27 2.62 -0.06 2.31
CA ASP A 27 2.98 -1.41 2.70
C ASP A 27 2.01 -2.45 2.13
N VAL A 28 0.75 -2.42 2.59
CA VAL A 28 -0.21 -3.49 2.28
C VAL A 28 -0.56 -3.53 0.79
N LEU A 29 -0.94 -2.40 0.19
CA LEU A 29 -1.32 -2.36 -1.22
C LEU A 29 -0.12 -2.64 -2.15
N ARG A 30 1.08 -2.27 -1.73
CA ARG A 30 2.34 -2.63 -2.41
C ARG A 30 2.55 -4.14 -2.38
N ASP A 31 2.37 -4.78 -1.24
CA ASP A 31 2.52 -6.24 -1.11
C ASP A 31 1.47 -7.02 -1.92
N ILE A 32 0.23 -6.52 -1.98
CA ILE A 32 -0.81 -7.08 -2.85
C ILE A 32 -0.37 -7.03 -4.31
N LEU A 33 0.07 -5.87 -4.82
CA LEU A 33 0.54 -5.76 -6.21
C LEU A 33 1.78 -6.62 -6.47
N TRP A 34 2.68 -6.72 -5.49
CA TRP A 34 3.83 -7.62 -5.59
C TRP A 34 3.39 -9.08 -5.75
N GLN A 35 2.39 -9.51 -4.98
CA GLN A 35 1.84 -10.85 -5.12
C GLN A 35 1.14 -11.07 -6.47
N VAL A 36 0.42 -10.08 -7.00
CA VAL A 36 -0.12 -10.14 -8.38
C VAL A 36 1.00 -10.34 -9.39
N LEU A 37 2.05 -9.53 -9.34
CA LEU A 37 3.19 -9.62 -10.26
C LEU A 37 3.86 -10.99 -10.19
N THR A 38 4.17 -11.45 -8.98
CA THR A 38 4.90 -12.71 -8.75
C THR A 38 4.07 -13.96 -9.02
N ASN A 39 2.74 -13.81 -9.06
CA ASN A 39 1.85 -14.86 -9.50
C ASN A 39 1.90 -15.11 -11.01
N GLU A 40 2.31 -14.14 -11.81
CA GLU A 40 2.49 -14.31 -13.26
C GLU A 40 3.95 -14.47 -13.67
N ILE A 41 4.85 -13.74 -13.02
CA ILE A 41 6.26 -13.69 -13.35
C ILE A 41 7.06 -14.02 -12.10
N LEU A 42 7.73 -15.18 -12.08
CA LEU A 42 8.61 -15.53 -10.98
C LEU A 42 9.63 -14.40 -10.73
N PRO A 43 9.93 -14.03 -9.47
CA PRO A 43 10.86 -12.94 -9.17
C PRO A 43 12.19 -13.05 -9.92
N ALA A 44 12.78 -14.25 -9.97
CA ALA A 44 14.02 -14.51 -10.68
C ALA A 44 13.94 -14.35 -12.21
N ALA A 45 12.74 -14.43 -12.79
CA ALA A 45 12.50 -14.21 -14.22
C ALA A 45 12.19 -12.74 -14.57
N LEU A 46 11.92 -11.88 -13.56
CA LEU A 46 11.55 -10.49 -13.76
C LEU A 46 12.62 -9.68 -14.51
N PRO A 47 13.93 -9.76 -14.19
CA PRO A 47 14.99 -9.08 -14.94
C PRO A 47 14.95 -9.38 -16.44
N LYS A 48 14.84 -10.66 -16.80
CA LYS A 48 14.78 -11.11 -18.21
C LYS A 48 13.52 -10.60 -18.92
N LYS A 49 12.39 -10.58 -18.22
CA LYS A 49 11.12 -10.06 -18.76
C LYS A 49 11.21 -8.55 -19.01
N VAL A 50 11.80 -7.81 -18.09
CA VAL A 50 12.06 -6.36 -18.21
C VAL A 50 13.00 -6.07 -19.38
N GLN A 51 14.07 -6.85 -19.54
CA GLN A 51 14.99 -6.72 -20.67
C GLN A 51 14.28 -6.94 -22.02
N THR A 52 13.40 -7.95 -22.09
CA THR A 52 12.67 -8.29 -23.32
C THR A 52 11.67 -7.21 -23.72
N ASP A 53 10.96 -6.64 -22.75
CA ASP A 53 9.85 -5.71 -22.96
C ASP A 53 10.21 -4.26 -22.56
N ILE A 54 11.51 -3.91 -22.58
CA ILE A 54 12.04 -2.64 -22.04
C ILE A 54 11.39 -1.38 -22.64
N ASN A 55 10.98 -1.45 -23.90
CA ASN A 55 10.33 -0.38 -24.66
C ASN A 55 8.88 -0.11 -24.21
N LYS A 56 8.28 -1.01 -23.42
CA LYS A 56 6.95 -0.80 -22.80
C LYS A 56 7.04 -0.13 -21.43
N LEU A 57 8.26 0.06 -20.91
CA LEU A 57 8.55 0.45 -19.54
C LEU A 57 9.14 1.86 -19.47
N ASP A 58 8.62 2.79 -20.27
CA ASP A 58 9.08 4.19 -20.28
C ASP A 58 8.73 4.95 -19.01
N LYS A 59 7.65 4.53 -18.33
CA LYS A 59 7.19 5.11 -17.07
C LYS A 59 7.72 4.39 -15.83
N LEU A 60 8.54 3.35 -16.01
CA LEU A 60 9.18 2.68 -14.89
C LEU A 60 10.27 3.58 -14.35
N ASP A 61 10.37 3.67 -13.03
CA ASP A 61 11.42 4.45 -12.38
C ASP A 61 12.81 4.04 -12.92
N LYS A 62 13.67 5.04 -13.17
CA LYS A 62 14.95 4.84 -13.82
C LYS A 62 15.89 4.00 -12.96
N GLU A 63 15.89 4.21 -11.65
CA GLU A 63 16.72 3.46 -10.71
C GLU A 63 16.27 2.00 -10.66
N ILE A 64 14.96 1.76 -10.54
CA ILE A 64 14.39 0.41 -10.58
C ILE A 64 14.68 -0.29 -11.91
N LYS A 65 14.55 0.42 -13.04
CA LYS A 65 14.83 -0.11 -14.38
C LYS A 65 16.31 -0.47 -14.53
N THR A 66 17.23 0.41 -14.12
CA THR A 66 18.68 0.18 -14.15
C THR A 66 19.09 -0.99 -13.25
N TRP A 67 18.51 -1.07 -12.04
CA TRP A 67 18.76 -2.16 -11.10
C TRP A 67 18.26 -3.51 -11.64
N LEU A 68 17.04 -3.57 -12.18
CA LEU A 68 16.50 -4.79 -12.80
C LEU A 68 17.30 -5.26 -14.03
N LEU A 69 18.02 -4.36 -14.70
CA LEU A 69 18.88 -4.68 -15.84
C LEU A 69 20.32 -5.00 -15.43
N GLY A 70 20.66 -4.90 -14.13
CA GLY A 70 22.01 -5.17 -13.63
C GLY A 70 23.06 -4.17 -14.12
N ILE A 71 22.66 -2.95 -14.47
CA ILE A 71 23.55 -2.01 -15.17
C ILE A 71 24.52 -1.29 -14.21
N SER A 72 24.11 -0.91 -12.98
CA SER A 72 25.04 -0.39 -11.96
C SER A 72 24.39 -0.11 -10.58
N PRO A 73 24.90 -0.66 -9.46
CA PRO A 73 25.77 -1.82 -9.40
C PRO A 73 25.02 -3.07 -9.94
N PRO A 74 25.72 -4.03 -10.56
CA PRO A 74 25.10 -5.30 -10.92
C PRO A 74 24.62 -5.99 -9.64
N SER A 75 23.32 -6.15 -9.49
CA SER A 75 22.74 -6.95 -8.40
C SER A 75 22.42 -8.33 -8.94
N THR A 76 22.87 -9.36 -8.23
CA THR A 76 22.46 -10.75 -8.45
C THR A 76 21.27 -11.14 -7.57
N ASP A 77 20.71 -10.18 -6.83
CA ASP A 77 19.67 -10.45 -5.86
C ASP A 77 18.37 -10.80 -6.57
N ILE A 78 17.67 -11.78 -6.02
CA ILE A 78 16.31 -12.08 -6.46
C ILE A 78 15.43 -10.91 -6.04
N PRO A 79 14.68 -10.29 -6.99
CA PRO A 79 13.82 -9.17 -6.64
C PRO A 79 12.81 -9.51 -5.54
N ASN A 80 12.60 -8.57 -4.63
CA ASN A 80 11.63 -8.69 -3.54
C ASN A 80 10.75 -7.43 -3.46
N ALA A 81 9.64 -7.51 -2.71
CA ALA A 81 8.66 -6.42 -2.61
C ALA A 81 9.25 -5.10 -2.10
N GLU A 82 10.24 -5.15 -1.20
CA GLU A 82 10.82 -3.98 -0.54
C GLU A 82 11.52 -3.03 -1.51
N LYS A 83 11.99 -3.56 -2.65
CA LYS A 83 12.61 -2.77 -3.71
C LYS A 83 11.62 -1.97 -4.55
N PHE A 84 10.31 -2.21 -4.42
CA PHE A 84 9.32 -1.59 -5.28
C PHE A 84 8.30 -0.77 -4.49
N GLU A 85 7.99 0.41 -5.01
CA GLU A 85 6.79 1.15 -4.66
C GLU A 85 5.61 0.79 -5.57
N VAL A 86 4.40 1.16 -5.13
CA VAL A 86 3.15 0.94 -5.86
C VAL A 86 3.20 1.39 -7.33
N SER A 87 3.84 2.52 -7.65
CA SER A 87 3.97 3.00 -9.05
C SER A 87 4.69 2.01 -9.95
N SER A 88 5.79 1.46 -9.44
CA SER A 88 6.68 0.58 -10.18
C SER A 88 5.99 -0.76 -10.40
N LEU A 89 5.35 -1.30 -9.35
CA LEU A 89 4.55 -2.52 -9.47
C LEU A 89 3.39 -2.36 -10.43
N TYR A 90 2.63 -1.26 -10.32
CA TYR A 90 1.57 -0.93 -11.26
C TYR A 90 2.09 -0.92 -12.71
N THR A 91 3.24 -0.28 -12.94
CA THR A 91 3.85 -0.17 -14.28
C THR A 91 4.34 -1.53 -14.81
N LEU A 92 4.90 -2.38 -13.96
CA LEU A 92 5.31 -3.73 -14.35
C LEU A 92 4.09 -4.59 -14.69
N ILE A 93 3.07 -4.62 -13.82
CA ILE A 93 1.87 -5.44 -14.03
C ILE A 93 1.17 -5.08 -15.33
N ARG A 94 0.83 -3.79 -15.53
CA ARG A 94 0.07 -3.36 -16.72
C ARG A 94 0.77 -3.63 -18.06
N ASN A 95 2.10 -3.79 -18.07
CA ASN A 95 2.90 -3.90 -19.29
C ASN A 95 3.49 -5.30 -19.50
N LEU A 96 3.71 -6.08 -18.44
CA LEU A 96 4.40 -7.37 -18.49
C LEU A 96 3.51 -8.57 -18.17
N CYS A 97 2.46 -8.38 -17.36
CA CYS A 97 1.52 -9.43 -16.95
C CYS A 97 0.39 -9.55 -17.98
N SER A 98 0.50 -10.53 -18.87
CA SER A 98 -0.47 -10.72 -19.95
C SER A 98 -1.75 -11.44 -19.51
N GLN A 99 -1.76 -12.10 -18.34
CA GLN A 99 -2.95 -12.79 -17.83
C GLN A 99 -3.83 -11.88 -16.96
N VAL A 100 -3.29 -10.77 -16.44
CA VAL A 100 -4.10 -9.73 -15.81
C VAL A 100 -5.02 -9.10 -16.87
N PRO A 101 -6.35 -9.19 -16.71
CA PRO A 101 -7.27 -8.57 -17.65
C PRO A 101 -7.12 -7.05 -17.61
N ALA A 102 -7.27 -6.42 -18.77
CA ALA A 102 -7.32 -4.97 -18.84
C ALA A 102 -8.52 -4.43 -18.04
N PRO A 103 -8.39 -3.26 -17.38
CA PRO A 103 -9.50 -2.62 -16.69
C PRO A 103 -10.65 -2.32 -17.66
N SER A 104 -11.87 -2.32 -17.14
CA SER A 104 -13.10 -2.03 -17.89
C SER A 104 -13.05 -0.68 -18.64
N THR A 105 -12.36 0.30 -18.07
CA THR A 105 -12.21 1.65 -18.64
C THR A 105 -10.82 1.94 -19.21
N LYS A 106 -9.99 0.91 -19.40
CA LYS A 106 -8.56 0.97 -19.78
C LYS A 106 -7.63 1.46 -18.66
N TRP A 107 -6.35 1.11 -18.79
CA TRP A 107 -5.28 1.54 -17.89
C TRP A 107 -5.14 3.08 -17.84
N GLY A 108 -4.96 3.61 -16.63
CA GLY A 108 -4.81 5.04 -16.36
C GLY A 108 -6.12 5.82 -16.31
N LYS A 109 -7.27 5.15 -16.33
CA LYS A 109 -8.59 5.75 -16.23
C LYS A 109 -9.30 5.26 -14.97
N THR A 110 -10.21 6.07 -14.45
CA THR A 110 -11.02 5.69 -13.30
C THR A 110 -11.99 4.57 -13.67
N PRO A 111 -11.94 3.41 -12.98
CA PRO A 111 -12.88 2.33 -13.20
C PRO A 111 -14.33 2.77 -12.97
N SER A 112 -15.26 2.09 -13.63
CA SER A 112 -16.68 2.27 -13.34
C SER A 112 -17.01 1.77 -11.92
N THR A 113 -18.02 2.36 -11.29
CA THR A 113 -18.43 1.99 -9.93
C THR A 113 -18.79 0.51 -9.80
N GLY A 114 -19.35 -0.10 -10.85
CA GLY A 114 -19.69 -1.52 -10.89
C GLY A 114 -18.59 -2.45 -11.45
N GLY A 115 -17.50 -1.91 -12.00
CA GLY A 115 -16.41 -2.71 -12.56
C GLY A 115 -15.51 -3.26 -11.46
N THR A 116 -15.58 -4.56 -11.17
CA THR A 116 -14.81 -5.22 -10.10
C THR A 116 -13.86 -6.28 -10.65
N THR A 117 -13.33 -6.08 -11.86
CA THR A 117 -12.30 -6.97 -12.41
C THR A 117 -10.96 -6.75 -11.71
N LEU A 118 -10.04 -7.72 -11.80
CA LEU A 118 -8.67 -7.58 -11.28
C LEU A 118 -7.98 -6.31 -11.81
N GLY A 119 -8.12 -6.01 -13.10
CA GLY A 119 -7.60 -4.79 -13.71
C GLY A 119 -8.22 -3.52 -13.11
N ASP A 120 -9.53 -3.51 -12.86
CA ASP A 120 -10.20 -2.37 -12.22
C ASP A 120 -9.67 -2.15 -10.80
N ASP A 121 -9.43 -3.21 -10.03
CA ASP A 121 -8.92 -3.09 -8.66
C ASP A 121 -7.45 -2.67 -8.61
N ILE A 122 -6.63 -3.06 -9.58
CA ILE A 122 -5.27 -2.52 -9.76
C ILE A 122 -5.32 -1.01 -10.05
N GLU A 123 -6.28 -0.55 -10.88
CA GLU A 123 -6.50 0.88 -11.10
C GLU A 123 -6.97 1.61 -9.84
N ARG A 124 -7.82 0.98 -9.01
CA ARG A 124 -8.20 1.55 -7.71
C ARG A 124 -7.00 1.72 -6.78
N ILE A 125 -6.11 0.74 -6.68
CA ILE A 125 -4.87 0.87 -5.91
C ILE A 125 -4.02 2.05 -6.42
N ARG A 126 -3.87 2.20 -7.75
CA ARG A 126 -3.18 3.35 -8.33
C ARG A 126 -3.82 4.67 -7.91
N LEU A 127 -5.16 4.76 -7.94
CA LEU A 127 -5.90 5.96 -7.57
C LEU A 127 -5.78 6.27 -6.07
N PHE A 128 -5.89 5.27 -5.20
CA PHE A 128 -5.65 5.43 -3.76
C PHE A 128 -4.26 6.00 -3.51
N ARG A 129 -3.23 5.40 -4.10
CA ARG A 129 -1.87 5.93 -3.97
C ARG A 129 -1.77 7.36 -4.47
N ASN A 130 -2.24 7.64 -5.68
CA ASN A 130 -2.09 8.96 -6.28
C ASN A 130 -2.81 10.05 -5.47
N THR A 131 -4.03 9.77 -4.99
CA THR A 131 -4.88 10.78 -4.32
C THR A 131 -4.56 10.92 -2.84
N LEU A 132 -4.25 9.82 -2.15
CA LEU A 132 -4.10 9.79 -0.70
C LEU A 132 -2.65 9.90 -0.23
N TYR A 133 -1.68 9.70 -1.13
CA TYR A 133 -0.24 9.73 -0.79
C TYR A 133 0.55 10.59 -1.78
N GLY A 134 0.57 10.20 -3.06
CA GLY A 134 1.49 10.77 -4.06
C GLY A 134 1.21 12.23 -4.45
N HIS A 135 -0.04 12.68 -4.30
CA HIS A 135 -0.45 14.07 -4.59
C HIS A 135 -1.22 14.69 -3.42
N ALA A 136 -1.08 14.14 -2.21
CA ALA A 136 -1.66 14.73 -1.03
C ALA A 136 -1.06 16.13 -0.78
N THR A 137 -1.90 17.15 -0.69
CA THR A 137 -1.47 18.54 -0.42
C THR A 137 -1.38 18.84 1.07
N GLN A 138 -1.91 17.94 1.90
CA GLN A 138 -1.93 18.06 3.36
C GLN A 138 -1.76 16.67 3.99
N ALA A 139 -1.06 16.61 5.12
CA ALA A 139 -0.89 15.39 5.90
C ALA A 139 -2.07 15.14 6.86
N LYS A 140 -3.30 15.29 6.36
CA LYS A 140 -4.53 15.10 7.14
C LYS A 140 -5.68 14.59 6.27
N ILE A 141 -6.53 13.74 6.82
CA ILE A 141 -7.75 13.24 6.18
C ILE A 141 -8.91 13.38 7.16
N GLU A 142 -9.94 14.11 6.76
CA GLU A 142 -11.18 14.25 7.54
C GLU A 142 -11.80 12.88 7.85
N THR A 143 -12.29 12.67 9.07
CA THR A 143 -12.77 11.38 9.54
C THR A 143 -13.87 10.77 8.65
N ALA A 144 -14.78 11.59 8.10
CA ALA A 144 -15.80 11.11 7.17
C ALA A 144 -15.19 10.56 5.85
N VAL A 145 -14.19 11.26 5.30
CA VAL A 145 -13.47 10.82 4.09
C VAL A 145 -12.64 9.58 4.40
N TYR A 146 -11.94 9.57 5.54
CA TYR A 146 -11.17 8.43 6.02
C TYR A 146 -12.03 7.17 6.11
N ASN A 147 -13.18 7.23 6.78
CA ASN A 147 -14.08 6.08 6.92
C ASN A 147 -14.55 5.52 5.56
N LYS A 148 -14.88 6.42 4.61
CA LYS A 148 -15.24 6.01 3.25
C LYS A 148 -14.07 5.34 2.54
N VAL A 149 -12.89 5.93 2.60
CA VAL A 149 -11.67 5.40 1.98
C VAL A 149 -11.29 4.04 2.58
N CYS A 150 -11.37 3.88 3.91
CA CYS A 150 -11.11 2.60 4.57
C CYS A 150 -12.06 1.51 4.08
N LYS A 151 -13.36 1.83 3.90
CA LYS A 151 -14.32 0.90 3.32
C LYS A 151 -13.95 0.54 1.87
N ASP A 152 -13.70 1.55 1.03
CA ASP A 152 -13.37 1.34 -0.38
C ASP A 152 -12.10 0.49 -0.54
N ILE A 153 -11.07 0.71 0.31
CA ILE A 153 -9.85 -0.10 0.34
C ILE A 153 -10.14 -1.54 0.80
N LYS A 154 -10.89 -1.73 1.90
CA LYS A 154 -11.25 -3.07 2.39
C LYS A 154 -11.99 -3.89 1.34
N ASP A 155 -12.96 -3.28 0.65
CA ASP A 155 -13.71 -3.93 -0.42
C ASP A 155 -12.78 -4.39 -1.55
N VAL A 156 -11.79 -3.57 -1.92
CA VAL A 156 -10.76 -3.93 -2.91
C VAL A 156 -9.90 -5.09 -2.42
N VAL A 157 -9.41 -5.03 -1.17
CA VAL A 157 -8.55 -6.07 -0.61
C VAL A 157 -9.28 -7.40 -0.50
N SER A 158 -10.53 -7.43 -0.07
CA SER A 158 -11.33 -8.66 -0.03
C SER A 158 -11.48 -9.32 -1.41
N ARG A 159 -11.54 -8.53 -2.49
CA ARG A 159 -11.54 -9.07 -3.86
C ARG A 159 -10.19 -9.64 -4.27
N PHE A 160 -9.09 -9.04 -3.84
CA PHE A 160 -7.76 -9.63 -4.02
C PHE A 160 -7.58 -10.92 -3.22
N ASP A 161 -8.06 -10.98 -1.98
CA ASP A 161 -8.00 -12.19 -1.15
C ASP A 161 -8.78 -13.34 -1.80
N ALA A 162 -9.98 -13.05 -2.31
CA ALA A 162 -10.78 -14.01 -3.07
C ALA A 162 -10.08 -14.45 -4.37
N TYR A 163 -9.47 -13.51 -5.10
CA TYR A 163 -8.68 -13.82 -6.29
C TYR A 163 -7.50 -14.75 -5.96
N PHE A 164 -6.69 -14.44 -4.95
CA PHE A 164 -5.54 -15.26 -4.58
C PHE A 164 -5.97 -16.65 -4.08
N SER A 165 -7.05 -16.72 -3.30
CA SER A 165 -7.65 -17.98 -2.87
C SER A 165 -8.08 -18.85 -4.05
N SER A 166 -8.67 -18.25 -5.08
CA SER A 166 -9.10 -18.96 -6.30
C SER A 166 -7.95 -19.54 -7.12
N LEU A 167 -6.73 -19.00 -6.97
CA LEU A 167 -5.54 -19.53 -7.63
C LEU A 167 -4.91 -20.71 -6.88
N SER A 168 -5.46 -21.11 -5.73
CA SER A 168 -4.87 -22.12 -4.82
C SER A 168 -3.42 -21.80 -4.44
N LYS A 169 -3.06 -20.51 -4.40
CA LYS A 169 -1.72 -20.05 -4.04
C LYS A 169 -1.68 -19.67 -2.58
N ALA A 170 -0.59 -20.05 -1.90
CA ALA A 170 -0.34 -19.58 -0.56
C ALA A 170 -0.32 -18.04 -0.56
N MET A 171 -1.21 -17.44 0.23
CA MET A 171 -1.16 -16.01 0.49
C MET A 171 0.02 -15.72 1.42
N LYS A 172 0.72 -14.61 1.15
CA LYS A 172 1.81 -14.15 2.02
C LYS A 172 1.30 -13.86 3.44
N CYS A 173 0.11 -13.27 3.53
CA CYS A 173 -0.63 -13.01 4.75
C CYS A 173 -2.11 -12.73 4.42
N ASP A 174 -2.95 -12.67 5.45
CA ASP A 174 -4.32 -12.17 5.34
C ASP A 174 -4.28 -10.63 5.31
N PHE A 175 -4.35 -10.05 4.11
CA PHE A 175 -4.24 -8.60 3.92
C PHE A 175 -5.41 -7.84 4.55
N HIS A 176 -6.60 -8.44 4.60
CA HIS A 176 -7.75 -7.85 5.27
C HIS A 176 -7.46 -7.70 6.78
N CYS A 177 -6.94 -8.77 7.40
CA CYS A 177 -6.55 -8.75 8.81
C CYS A 177 -5.44 -7.72 9.10
N GLU A 178 -4.43 -7.60 8.22
CA GLU A 178 -3.37 -6.59 8.37
C GLU A 178 -3.91 -5.16 8.27
N ILE A 179 -4.89 -4.90 7.41
CA ILE A 179 -5.57 -3.60 7.37
C ILE A 179 -6.30 -3.33 8.68
N ASP A 180 -7.05 -4.29 9.20
CA ASP A 180 -7.76 -4.12 10.48
C ASP A 180 -6.81 -3.80 11.64
N LYS A 181 -5.65 -4.46 11.69
CA LYS A 181 -4.60 -4.15 12.67
C LYS A 181 -4.11 -2.71 12.53
N ILE A 182 -3.80 -2.25 11.30
CA ILE A 182 -3.35 -0.87 11.08
C ILE A 182 -4.42 0.15 11.46
N LEU A 183 -5.69 -0.15 11.19
CA LEU A 183 -6.81 0.75 11.50
C LEU A 183 -7.16 0.80 12.99
N THR A 184 -6.66 -0.13 13.80
CA THR A 184 -6.98 -0.21 15.23
C THR A 184 -5.78 -0.04 16.15
N CYS A 185 -4.55 -0.18 15.64
CA CYS A 185 -3.36 -0.11 16.49
C CYS A 185 -3.10 1.28 17.06
N SER A 186 -2.44 1.31 18.23
CA SER A 186 -1.80 2.52 18.74
C SER A 186 -0.76 3.03 17.74
N MET A 187 -0.67 4.35 17.59
CA MET A 187 0.30 5.00 16.71
C MET A 187 1.68 5.14 17.38
N ASP A 188 1.73 5.10 18.71
CA ASP A 188 2.96 5.10 19.50
C ASP A 188 2.81 4.11 20.65
N LYS A 189 3.14 2.84 20.35
CA LYS A 189 3.01 1.75 21.31
C LYS A 189 3.89 1.96 22.54
N SER A 190 5.09 2.53 22.35
CA SER A 190 6.02 2.79 23.44
C SER A 190 5.47 3.81 24.44
N LEU A 191 4.78 4.85 23.95
CA LEU A 191 4.16 5.86 24.79
C LEU A 191 2.90 5.30 25.49
N GLU A 192 2.10 4.51 24.78
CA GLU A 192 0.96 3.81 25.38
C GLU A 192 1.41 2.89 26.53
N ASP A 193 2.43 2.07 26.31
CA ASP A 193 2.97 1.14 27.31
C ASP A 193 3.51 1.90 28.53
N LYS A 194 4.20 3.03 28.31
CA LYS A 194 4.63 3.92 29.40
C LYS A 194 3.46 4.49 30.22
N TYR A 195 2.31 4.76 29.61
CA TYR A 195 1.13 5.20 30.36
C TYR A 195 0.49 4.05 31.12
N ILE A 196 0.48 2.84 30.56
CA ILE A 196 -0.01 1.63 31.24
C ILE A 196 0.83 1.37 32.51
N GLU A 197 2.16 1.35 32.39
CA GLU A 197 3.09 1.16 33.52
C GLU A 197 2.83 2.17 34.66
N LYS A 198 2.67 3.45 34.32
CA LYS A 198 2.34 4.49 35.32
C LYS A 198 1.00 4.28 36.00
N MET A 199 -0.01 3.79 35.28
CA MET A 199 -1.32 3.51 35.85
C MET A 199 -1.27 2.32 36.80
N GLU A 200 -0.45 1.31 36.50
CA GLU A 200 -0.18 0.17 37.39
C GLU A 200 0.54 0.62 38.67
N GLU A 201 1.57 1.47 38.56
CA GLU A 201 2.26 2.07 39.72
C GLU A 201 1.28 2.83 40.63
N ILE A 202 0.38 3.63 40.04
CA ILE A 202 -0.64 4.38 40.80
C ILE A 202 -1.63 3.43 41.46
N ALA A 203 -2.07 2.35 40.79
CA ALA A 203 -2.98 1.38 41.37
C ALA A 203 -2.39 0.71 42.62
N ILE A 204 -1.11 0.32 42.56
CA ILE A 204 -0.35 -0.22 43.69
C ILE A 204 -0.31 0.78 44.85
N LEU A 205 -0.01 2.06 44.57
CA LEU A 205 0.03 3.12 45.59
C LEU A 205 -1.33 3.37 46.26
N LEU A 206 -2.43 3.14 45.53
CA LEU A 206 -3.80 3.29 46.04
C LEU A 206 -4.33 2.04 46.76
N GLY A 207 -3.51 0.99 46.90
CA GLY A 207 -3.89 -0.26 47.57
C GLY A 207 -4.98 -1.04 46.83
N LYS A 208 -5.03 -0.93 45.50
CA LYS A 208 -5.93 -1.66 44.62
C LYS A 208 -5.23 -2.82 43.93
#